data_AF-A0A972P0N6-F1
#
_entry.id   AF-A0A972P0N6-F1
#
_cell.length_a   1.000
_cell.length_b   1.000
_cell.length_c   1.000
_cell.angle_alpha   90.00
_cell.angle_beta   90.00
_cell.angle_gamma   90.00
#
_symmetry.space_group_name_H-M   'P 1'
#
loop_
_entity.id
_entity.type
_entity.pdbx_description
1 polymer ?
#
loop_
_entity_poly.entity_id
_entity_poly.type
_entity_poly.pdbx_seq_one_letter_code
_entity_poly.pdbx_strand_id
1 'polypeptide(L)'
;MKRTAENQRKVVAVRVNPQIEQRLRLLAELTGRRQSFFLQQMIEGGIGAMEDTWLPPDVLSRVRSGTMPSRQQASDAISDLFGSSLPDQAS
;
A
#
# COMPACT_ATOMS: atom_id res chain seq x y z
N MET A 1 -20.94 1.88 29.00
CA MET A 1 -20.65 2.07 27.56
C MET A 1 -19.16 2.32 27.38
N LYS A 2 -18.38 1.31 26.96
CA LYS A 2 -16.92 1.43 26.75
C LYS A 2 -16.66 1.55 25.24
N ARG A 3 -16.27 2.74 24.77
CA ARG A 3 -15.78 2.95 23.41
C ARG A 3 -14.29 2.61 23.38
N THR A 4 -13.95 1.36 23.09
CA THR A 4 -12.58 0.99 22.77
C THR A 4 -12.41 1.21 21.26
N ALA A 5 -12.11 2.44 20.85
CA ALA A 5 -11.55 2.67 19.54
C ALA A 5 -10.11 2.14 19.57
N GLU A 6 -9.95 0.85 19.31
CA GLU A 6 -8.64 0.27 19.02
C GLU A 6 -8.08 1.02 17.82
N ASN A 7 -7.20 1.99 18.10
CA ASN A 7 -6.37 2.63 17.10
C ASN A 7 -5.45 1.53 16.53
N GLN A 8 -5.92 0.81 15.51
CA GLN A 8 -5.16 -0.19 14.75
C GLN A 8 -4.08 0.51 13.90
N ARG A 9 -3.16 1.23 14.55
CA ARG A 9 -2.01 1.84 13.90
C ARG A 9 -1.12 0.71 13.39
N LYS A 10 -1.16 0.46 12.08
CA LYS A 10 -0.24 -0.48 11.42
C LYS A 10 1.13 0.18 11.29
N VAL A 11 2.17 -0.51 11.75
CA VAL A 11 3.55 -0.08 11.54
C VAL A 11 3.99 -0.55 10.16
N VAL A 12 4.40 0.40 9.31
CA VAL A 12 4.89 0.12 7.96
C VAL A 12 6.34 0.61 7.89
N ALA A 13 7.28 -0.31 7.66
CA ALA A 13 8.67 0.02 7.42
C ALA A 13 8.91 0.07 5.90
N VAL A 14 9.41 1.20 5.41
CA VAL A 14 9.70 1.41 3.99
C VAL A 14 11.18 1.74 3.83
N ARG A 15 11.84 1.11 2.85
CA ARG A 15 13.20 1.49 2.46
C ARG A 15 13.12 2.67 1.50
N VAL A 16 13.78 3.76 1.86
CA VAL A 16 13.86 4.96 1.03
C VAL A 16 15.32 5.26 0.70
N ASN A 17 15.54 5.93 -0.43
CA ASN A 17 16.88 6.42 -0.80
C ASN A 17 17.36 7.46 0.25
N PRO A 18 18.66 7.51 0.61
CA PRO A 18 19.20 8.50 1.55
C PRO A 18 18.84 9.95 1.22
N GLN A 19 18.71 10.32 -0.06
CA GLN A 19 18.27 11.67 -0.44
C GLN A 19 16.83 11.96 0.01
N ILE A 20 15.95 10.96 0.00
CA ILE A 20 14.56 11.11 0.48
C ILE A 20 14.53 11.21 2.00
N GLU A 21 15.35 10.41 2.70
CA GLU A 21 15.48 10.51 4.15
C GLU A 21 15.95 11.91 4.57
N GLN A 22 16.96 12.46 3.90
CA GLN A 22 17.49 13.79 4.20
C GLN A 22 16.43 14.89 3.97
N ARG A 23 15.65 14.79 2.90
CA ARG A 23 14.53 15.72 2.64
C ARG A 23 13.44 15.61 3.69
N LEU A 24 13.07 14.39 4.10
CA LEU A 24 12.09 14.17 5.17
C LEU A 24 12.59 14.72 6.51
N ARG A 25 13.88 14.56 6.80
CA ARG A 25 14.53 15.13 8.00
C ARG A 25 14.47 16.65 7.99
N LEU A 26 14.82 17.30 6.87
CA LEU A 26 14.74 18.74 6.74
C LEU A 26 13.30 19.25 6.92
N LEU A 27 12.31 18.59 6.30
CA LEU A 27 10.90 18.92 6.49
C LEU A 27 10.48 18.80 7.95
N ALA A 28 10.91 17.75 8.64
CA ALA A 28 10.67 17.53 10.05
C ALA A 28 11.26 18.63 10.93
N GLU A 29 12.52 19.01 10.69
CA GLU A 29 13.21 20.09 11.42
C GLU A 29 12.54 21.45 11.22
N LEU A 30 12.19 21.80 9.97
CA LEU A 30 11.60 23.10 9.65
C LEU A 30 10.16 23.26 10.14
N THR A 31 9.40 22.17 10.25
CA THR A 31 7.99 22.22 10.68
C THR A 31 7.78 21.81 12.15
N GLY A 32 8.81 21.33 12.82
CA GLY A 32 8.72 20.77 14.18
C GLY A 32 7.90 19.47 14.27
N ARG A 33 7.75 18.73 13.15
CA ARG A 33 6.99 17.47 13.08
C ARG A 33 7.92 16.27 12.94
N ARG A 34 7.42 15.05 13.21
CA ARG A 34 8.20 13.80 13.01
C ARG A 34 8.21 13.40 11.53
N GLN A 35 9.30 12.80 11.06
CA GLN A 35 9.41 12.30 9.67
C GLN A 35 8.27 11.34 9.28
N SER A 36 7.83 10.49 10.22
CA SER A 36 6.72 9.55 10.02
C SER A 36 5.40 10.24 9.67
N PHE A 37 5.20 11.48 10.12
CA PHE A 37 4.00 12.25 9.76
C PHE A 37 3.97 12.54 8.26
N PHE A 38 5.09 12.95 7.67
CA PHE A 38 5.17 13.23 6.24
C PHE A 38 5.04 11.98 5.39
N LEU A 39 5.59 10.85 5.85
CA LEU A 39 5.40 9.57 5.18
C LEU A 39 3.92 9.16 5.19
N GLN A 40 3.25 9.29 6.34
CA GLN A 40 1.82 9.02 6.44
C GLN A 40 1.00 9.92 5.52
N GLN A 41 1.26 11.24 5.52
CA GLN A 41 0.55 12.19 4.65
C GLN A 41 0.78 11.91 3.17
N MET A 42 1.99 11.49 2.79
CA MET A 42 2.29 11.10 1.41
C MET A 42 1.52 9.85 0.99
N ILE A 43 1.36 8.88 1.89
CA ILE A 43 0.56 7.67 1.63
C ILE A 43 -0.93 8.02 1.57
N GLU A 44 -1.45 8.75 2.56
CA GLU A 44 -2.87 9.12 2.65
C GLU A 44 -3.31 10.05 1.51
N GLY A 45 -2.49 11.03 1.14
CA GLY A 45 -2.78 11.95 0.03
C GLY A 45 -2.42 11.39 -1.35
N GLY A 46 -1.45 10.47 -1.42
CA GLY A 46 -0.94 9.92 -2.67
C GLY A 46 -1.67 8.67 -3.17
N ILE A 47 -2.45 8.00 -2.32
CA ILE A 47 -3.09 6.73 -2.68
C ILE A 47 -4.00 6.86 -3.90
N GLY A 48 -4.81 7.92 -4.00
CA GLY A 48 -5.71 8.11 -5.15
C GLY A 48 -4.96 8.31 -6.47
N ALA A 49 -3.84 9.04 -6.44
CA ALA A 49 -3.00 9.22 -7.63
C ALA A 49 -2.28 7.91 -8.02
N MET A 50 -1.88 7.10 -7.02
CA MET A 50 -1.34 5.77 -7.26
C MET A 50 -2.41 4.84 -7.83
N GLU A 51 -3.65 4.93 -7.36
CA GLU A 51 -4.77 4.15 -7.88
C GLU A 51 -5.00 4.45 -9.36
N ASP A 52 -4.99 5.74 -9.73
CA ASP A 52 -5.14 6.17 -11.12
C ASP A 52 -3.97 5.76 -12.03
N THR A 53 -2.76 5.62 -11.47
CA THR A 53 -1.56 5.26 -12.23
C THR A 53 -1.45 3.74 -12.44
N TRP A 54 -1.85 2.95 -11.46
CA TRP A 54 -1.54 1.51 -11.40
C TRP A 54 -2.76 0.60 -11.51
N LEU A 55 -3.98 1.09 -11.30
CA LEU A 55 -5.18 0.26 -11.46
C LEU A 55 -5.82 0.43 -12.85
N PRO A 56 -6.25 -0.67 -13.48
CA PRO A 56 -7.10 -0.59 -14.64
C PRO A 56 -8.46 0.05 -14.28
N PRO A 57 -9.11 0.74 -15.22
CA PRO A 57 -10.34 1.50 -14.99
C PRO A 57 -11.47 0.65 -14.38
N ASP A 58 -11.57 -0.63 -14.75
CA ASP A 58 -12.55 -1.58 -14.20
C ASP A 58 -12.38 -1.89 -12.71
N VAL A 59 -11.16 -1.76 -12.19
CA VAL A 59 -10.87 -1.99 -10.76
C VAL A 59 -10.92 -0.66 -10.00
N LEU A 60 -10.47 0.42 -10.62
CA LEU A 60 -10.57 1.79 -10.11
C LEU A 60 -12.02 2.18 -9.76
N SER A 61 -12.96 1.86 -10.65
CA SER A 61 -14.39 2.09 -10.42
C SER A 61 -14.93 1.32 -9.22
N ARG A 62 -14.44 0.10 -8.96
CA ARG A 62 -14.84 -0.72 -7.81
C ARG A 62 -14.28 -0.17 -6.49
N VAL A 63 -13.00 0.22 -6.49
CA VAL A 63 -12.33 0.85 -5.34
C VAL A 63 -13.02 2.15 -4.95
N ARG A 64 -13.31 3.05 -5.91
CA ARG A 64 -14.04 4.30 -5.66
C ARG A 64 -15.50 4.09 -5.23
N SER A 65 -16.11 2.98 -5.64
CA SER A 65 -17.46 2.58 -5.20
C SER A 65 -17.46 1.92 -3.81
N GLY A 66 -16.33 1.88 -3.11
CA GLY A 66 -16.18 1.26 -1.79
C GLY A 66 -16.21 -0.28 -1.82
N THR A 67 -16.30 -0.88 -3.01
CA THR A 67 -16.22 -2.32 -3.20
C THR A 67 -14.76 -2.68 -3.42
N MET A 68 -13.98 -2.71 -2.34
CA MET A 68 -12.62 -3.24 -2.39
C MET A 68 -12.72 -4.70 -2.84
N PRO A 69 -12.04 -5.10 -3.94
CA PRO A 69 -12.01 -6.50 -4.31
C PRO A 69 -11.44 -7.27 -3.12
N SER A 70 -12.21 -8.24 -2.60
CA SER A 70 -11.78 -9.09 -1.51
C SER A 70 -10.40 -9.65 -1.86
N ARG A 71 -9.46 -9.57 -0.90
CA ARG A 71 -8.05 -10.01 -1.02
C ARG A 71 -7.87 -11.39 -1.69
N GLN A 72 -8.90 -12.23 -1.67
CA GLN A 72 -8.97 -13.50 -2.39
C GLN A 72 -8.71 -13.35 -3.92
N GLN A 73 -9.22 -12.31 -4.58
CA GLN A 73 -9.03 -12.16 -6.04
C GLN A 73 -7.59 -11.81 -6.44
N ALA A 74 -6.86 -11.04 -5.61
CA ALA A 74 -5.46 -10.74 -5.86
C ALA A 74 -4.56 -11.95 -5.59
N SER A 75 -4.95 -12.85 -4.70
CA SER A 75 -4.23 -14.10 -4.44
C SER A 75 -4.39 -15.08 -5.60
N ASP A 76 -5.59 -15.21 -6.17
CA ASP A 76 -5.82 -16.11 -7.32
C ASP A 76 -5.01 -15.69 -8.55
N ALA A 77 -4.91 -14.38 -8.83
CA ALA A 77 -4.14 -13.89 -9.97
C ALA A 77 -2.63 -14.16 -9.84
N ILE A 78 -2.09 -14.17 -8.61
CA ILE A 78 -0.67 -14.47 -8.36
C ILE A 78 -0.44 -15.99 -8.34
N SER A 79 -1.39 -16.76 -7.81
CA SER A 79 -1.34 -18.23 -7.85
C SER A 79 -1.38 -18.78 -9.27
N ASP A 80 -2.14 -18.18 -10.18
CA ASP A 80 -2.24 -18.64 -11.57
C ASP A 80 -0.97 -18.35 -12.38
N LEU A 81 -0.25 -17.27 -12.04
CA LEU A 81 1.02 -16.90 -12.68
C LEU A 81 2.19 -17.82 -12.30
N PHE A 82 2.13 -18.47 -11.13
CA PHE A 82 3.18 -19.37 -10.62
C PHE A 82 2.72 -20.84 -10.51
N GLY A 83 1.45 -21.14 -10.80
CA GLY A 83 0.82 -22.43 -10.51
C GLY A 83 0.87 -23.46 -11.63
N SER A 84 1.31 -23.11 -12.84
CA SER A 84 1.24 -24.02 -13.99
C SER A 84 2.52 -24.06 -14.84
N SER A 85 3.58 -24.70 -14.31
CA SER A 85 4.41 -25.59 -15.13
C SER A 85 5.52 -26.25 -14.31
N LEU A 86 5.33 -27.52 -13.98
CA LEU A 86 6.36 -28.56 -14.12
C LEU A 86 5.59 -29.89 -14.20
N PRO A 87 5.32 -30.43 -15.41
CA PRO A 87 4.83 -31.78 -15.51
C PRO A 87 5.91 -32.72 -14.97
N ASP A 88 5.52 -33.47 -13.95
CA ASP A 88 6.14 -34.70 -13.48
C ASP A 88 6.39 -35.61 -14.70
N GLN A 89 7.65 -35.85 -15.04
CA GLN A 89 8.05 -36.91 -15.96
C GLN A 89 8.79 -37.96 -15.14
N ALA A 90 8.00 -38.87 -14.60
CA ALA A 90 8.42 -40.20 -14.22
C ALA A 90 9.06 -40.93 -15.41
N SER A 91 10.26 -41.46 -15.23
CA SER A 91 10.73 -42.79 -15.68
C SER A 91 12.18 -43.00 -15.28
#